data_AF-A0A172Y047-F1
#
_entry.id   AF-A0A172Y047-F1
#
_cell.length_a   1.000
_cell.length_b   1.000
_cell.length_c   1.000
_cell.angle_alpha   90.00
_cell.angle_beta   90.00
_cell.angle_gamma   90.00
#
_symmetry.space_group_name_H-M   'P 1'
#
loop_
_entity.id
_entity.type
_entity.pdbx_description
1 polymer ?
#
loop_
_entity_poly.entity_id
_entity_poly.type
_entity_poly.pdbx_seq_one_letter_code
_entity_poly.pdbx_strand_id
1 'polypeptide(L)'
;MFSLISFFTISAQTIQFENKQFEISNVKSSIVDLKGEKVLKIERDLTKIPFDVNHLENTVDESTFVKLTNENIENGIIEVKVLSQIQNPSPFEFAQGFIGLAFNINDDNSAFEAVYLRPKAGRSDLQFHRNHSVQYYAYPDFKFEKLRKEEFKGQYETYADVGLNEWITFRLELKNEKIFLYINNQKFPSFIVNERKGKMKSGSIGLWVDIGTIGYFKNLKVTKF
;
A
#
# COMPACT_ATOMS: atom_id res chain seq x y z
N MET A 1 -13.43 -48.94 2.30
CA MET A 1 -13.63 -47.94 1.24
C MET A 1 -12.70 -46.78 1.56
N PHE A 2 -11.52 -46.73 0.95
CA PHE A 2 -10.55 -45.66 1.19
C PHE A 2 -10.94 -44.45 0.34
N SER A 3 -11.36 -43.37 1.00
CA SER A 3 -11.67 -42.10 0.34
C SER A 3 -10.36 -41.40 0.01
N LEU A 4 -10.04 -41.26 -1.28
CA LEU A 4 -8.90 -40.50 -1.77
C LEU A 4 -9.25 -39.02 -1.65
N ILE A 5 -8.69 -38.33 -0.66
CA ILE A 5 -8.81 -36.87 -0.55
C ILE A 5 -7.85 -36.28 -1.59
N SER A 6 -8.40 -35.76 -2.68
CA SER A 6 -7.66 -35.01 -3.68
C SER A 6 -7.43 -33.59 -3.15
N PHE A 7 -6.18 -33.28 -2.79
CA PHE A 7 -5.77 -31.93 -2.42
C PHE A 7 -5.62 -31.10 -3.70
N PHE A 8 -6.59 -30.24 -4.00
CA PHE A 8 -6.41 -29.20 -5.00
C PHE A 8 -5.47 -28.13 -4.41
N THR A 9 -4.22 -28.10 -4.88
CA THR A 9 -3.33 -26.97 -4.63
C THR A 9 -3.83 -25.80 -5.48
N ILE A 10 -4.59 -24.88 -4.87
CA ILE A 10 -4.89 -23.59 -5.48
C ILE A 10 -3.58 -22.82 -5.53
N SER A 11 -2.97 -22.71 -6.72
CA SER A 11 -1.83 -21.85 -6.93
C SER A 11 -2.30 -20.39 -6.86
N ALA A 12 -1.58 -19.55 -6.10
CA ALA A 12 -1.84 -18.12 -6.08
C ALA A 12 -1.66 -17.52 -7.49
N GLN A 13 -2.53 -16.59 -7.88
CA GLN A 13 -2.36 -15.88 -9.15
C GLN A 13 -1.12 -14.99 -9.07
N THR A 14 -0.31 -14.96 -10.14
CA THR A 14 0.94 -14.18 -10.17
C THR A 14 1.02 -13.29 -11.40
N ILE A 15 1.85 -12.24 -11.30
CA ILE A 15 2.17 -11.32 -12.39
C ILE A 15 3.69 -11.04 -12.42
N GLN A 16 4.28 -11.02 -13.61
CA GLN A 16 5.69 -10.70 -13.83
C GLN A 16 5.82 -9.27 -14.34
N PHE A 17 6.68 -8.46 -13.72
CA PHE A 17 6.93 -7.08 -14.15
C PHE A 17 8.34 -6.65 -13.72
N GLU A 18 9.11 -6.00 -14.61
CA GLU A 18 10.48 -5.53 -14.34
C GLU A 18 11.40 -6.60 -13.71
N ASN A 19 11.37 -7.82 -14.27
CA ASN A 19 12.12 -9.00 -13.80
C ASN A 19 11.80 -9.40 -12.35
N LYS A 20 10.61 -9.04 -11.86
CA LYS A 20 10.10 -9.42 -10.54
C LYS A 20 8.77 -10.14 -10.70
N GLN A 21 8.56 -11.13 -9.85
CA GLN A 21 7.30 -11.85 -9.74
C GLN A 21 6.53 -11.35 -8.52
N PHE A 22 5.23 -11.18 -8.69
CA PHE A 22 4.33 -10.80 -7.61
C PHE A 22 3.18 -11.78 -7.50
N GLU A 23 2.81 -12.14 -6.28
CA GLU A 23 1.54 -12.79 -5.94
C GLU A 23 0.43 -11.76 -5.82
N ILE A 24 -0.74 -12.05 -6.37
CA ILE A 24 -1.89 -11.15 -6.37
C ILE A 24 -2.74 -11.40 -5.12
N SER A 25 -2.97 -10.35 -4.33
CA SER A 25 -3.82 -10.40 -3.14
C SER A 25 -4.94 -9.35 -3.23
N ASN A 26 -6.18 -9.81 -3.38
CA ASN A 26 -7.41 -8.99 -3.35
C ASN A 26 -7.42 -7.77 -4.29
N VAL A 27 -6.66 -7.86 -5.39
CA VAL A 27 -6.58 -6.83 -6.43
C VAL A 27 -6.68 -7.46 -7.81
N LYS A 28 -7.09 -6.64 -8.78
CA LYS A 28 -6.88 -6.90 -10.20
C LYS A 28 -5.58 -6.24 -10.61
N SER A 29 -4.75 -6.94 -11.37
CA SER A 29 -3.48 -6.41 -11.84
C SER A 29 -3.25 -6.68 -13.32
N SER A 30 -2.62 -5.73 -14.02
CA SER A 30 -2.23 -5.88 -15.43
C SER A 30 -1.04 -4.98 -15.79
N ILE A 31 -0.33 -5.33 -16.86
CA ILE A 31 0.70 -4.46 -17.42
C ILE A 31 0.06 -3.64 -18.54
N VAL A 32 0.14 -2.32 -18.44
CA VAL A 32 -0.44 -1.41 -19.43
C VAL A 32 0.60 -0.44 -19.96
N ASP A 33 0.31 0.17 -21.10
CA ASP A 33 1.04 1.35 -21.57
C ASP A 33 0.38 2.60 -20.99
N LEU A 34 1.15 3.42 -20.28
CA LEU A 34 0.73 4.71 -19.77
C LEU A 34 1.69 5.78 -20.27
N LYS A 35 1.24 6.55 -21.29
CA LYS A 35 2.02 7.63 -21.92
C LYS A 35 3.37 7.13 -22.50
N GLY A 36 3.39 5.95 -23.12
CA GLY A 36 4.57 5.37 -23.74
C GLY A 36 5.49 4.61 -22.77
N GLU A 37 5.08 4.44 -21.51
CA GLU A 37 5.80 3.64 -20.52
C GLU A 37 5.00 2.42 -20.10
N LYS A 38 5.65 1.25 -20.05
CA LYS A 38 5.05 0.04 -19.46
C LYS A 38 4.99 0.17 -17.95
N VAL A 39 3.81 0.00 -17.37
CA VAL A 39 3.57 0.15 -15.93
C VAL A 39 2.70 -0.97 -15.41
N LEU A 40 2.88 -1.31 -14.14
CA LEU A 40 2.01 -2.24 -13.43
C LEU A 40 0.79 -1.47 -12.90
N LYS A 41 -0.38 -1.80 -13.41
CA LYS A 41 -1.68 -1.28 -12.99
C LYS A 41 -2.28 -2.19 -11.91
N ILE A 42 -2.79 -1.62 -10.83
CA ILE A 42 -3.43 -2.32 -9.71
C ILE A 42 -4.72 -1.60 -9.34
N GLU A 43 -5.78 -2.37 -9.13
CA GLU A 43 -7.08 -1.90 -8.63
C GLU A 43 -7.63 -2.89 -7.61
N ARG A 44 -8.23 -2.42 -6.52
CA ARG A 44 -8.89 -3.31 -5.54
C ARG A 44 -9.95 -4.19 -6.23
N ASP A 45 -9.96 -5.49 -5.88
CA ASP A 45 -10.98 -6.42 -6.38
C ASP A 45 -12.17 -6.51 -5.42
N LEU A 46 -13.21 -5.72 -5.72
CA LEU A 46 -14.45 -5.69 -4.93
C LEU A 46 -15.24 -7.01 -4.94
N THR A 47 -14.91 -7.95 -5.83
CA THR A 47 -15.54 -9.29 -5.84
C THR A 47 -14.87 -10.23 -4.83
N LYS A 48 -13.63 -9.96 -4.43
CA LYS A 48 -12.87 -10.71 -3.43
C LYS A 48 -13.10 -10.18 -2.03
N ILE A 49 -12.97 -8.85 -1.87
CA ILE A 49 -13.25 -8.16 -0.61
C ILE A 49 -14.21 -7.00 -0.90
N PRO A 50 -15.52 -7.19 -0.63
CA PRO A 50 -16.51 -6.13 -0.76
C PRO A 50 -16.15 -4.89 0.06
N PHE A 51 -16.58 -3.74 -0.41
CA PHE A 51 -16.48 -2.48 0.30
C PHE A 51 -17.85 -2.11 0.88
N ASP A 52 -17.88 -1.69 2.14
CA ASP A 52 -19.09 -1.19 2.80
C ASP A 52 -18.80 0.18 3.40
N VAL A 53 -19.43 1.20 2.82
CA VAL A 53 -19.29 2.59 3.24
C VAL A 53 -19.75 2.84 4.69
N ASN A 54 -20.63 2.00 5.22
CA ASN A 54 -21.12 2.12 6.60
C ASN A 54 -20.19 1.41 7.61
N HIS A 55 -19.24 0.61 7.13
CA HIS A 55 -18.29 -0.14 7.95
C HIS A 55 -16.87 0.03 7.38
N LEU A 56 -16.40 1.28 7.32
CA LEU A 56 -15.12 1.63 6.71
C LEU A 56 -13.96 0.86 7.33
N GLU A 57 -13.79 0.88 8.65
CA GLU A 57 -12.67 0.20 9.33
C GLU A 57 -12.58 -1.30 8.99
N ASN A 58 -13.73 -1.96 8.86
CA ASN A 58 -13.79 -3.39 8.53
C ASN A 58 -13.49 -3.70 7.06
N THR A 59 -13.50 -2.68 6.20
CA THR A 59 -13.43 -2.88 4.76
C THR A 59 -12.30 -2.12 4.08
N VAL A 60 -11.51 -1.31 4.79
CA VAL A 60 -10.32 -0.60 4.25
C VAL A 60 -9.05 -1.01 4.98
N ASP A 61 -7.90 -0.52 4.53
CA ASP A 61 -6.57 -0.89 5.06
C ASP A 61 -6.34 -2.41 4.96
N GLU A 62 -6.86 -3.02 3.88
CA GLU A 62 -6.87 -4.47 3.64
C GLU A 62 -5.64 -4.96 2.89
N SER A 63 -5.52 -6.29 2.73
CA SER A 63 -4.46 -6.95 1.96
C SER A 63 -4.64 -6.81 0.43
N THR A 64 -4.88 -5.58 -0.03
CA THR A 64 -5.14 -5.17 -1.41
C THR A 64 -3.85 -4.73 -2.09
N PHE A 65 -2.98 -5.70 -2.35
CA PHE A 65 -1.66 -5.48 -2.93
C PHE A 65 -1.27 -6.59 -3.91
N VAL A 66 -0.23 -6.33 -4.69
CA VAL A 66 0.58 -7.42 -5.26
C VAL A 66 1.85 -7.56 -4.41
N LYS A 67 2.11 -8.79 -3.93
CA LYS A 67 3.18 -9.14 -2.98
C LYS A 67 4.39 -9.66 -3.72
N LEU A 68 5.56 -9.04 -3.53
CA LEU A 68 6.81 -9.42 -4.17
C LEU A 68 7.26 -10.81 -3.67
N THR A 69 7.46 -11.76 -4.59
CA THR A 69 7.88 -13.11 -4.21
C THR A 69 9.40 -13.18 -4.02
N ASN A 70 9.85 -14.09 -3.16
CA ASN A 70 11.27 -14.40 -2.93
C ASN A 70 12.12 -13.22 -2.45
N GLU A 71 11.49 -12.21 -1.85
CA GLU A 71 12.17 -11.02 -1.34
C GLU A 71 11.54 -10.62 0.00
N ASN A 72 12.34 -10.68 1.06
CA ASN A 72 11.96 -10.24 2.40
C ASN A 72 12.87 -9.11 2.87
N ILE A 73 12.31 -8.20 3.66
CA ILE A 73 13.00 -7.05 4.23
C ILE A 73 12.72 -6.96 5.73
N GLU A 74 13.75 -6.64 6.50
CA GLU A 74 13.65 -6.21 7.92
C GLU A 74 14.14 -4.78 8.02
N ASN A 75 15.40 -4.57 7.63
CA ASN A 75 16.05 -3.28 7.47
C ASN A 75 16.41 -3.07 5.99
N GLY A 76 16.21 -1.86 5.49
CA GLY A 76 16.53 -1.55 4.10
C GLY A 76 15.79 -0.34 3.55
N ILE A 77 15.90 -0.17 2.24
CA ILE A 77 15.26 0.86 1.45
C ILE A 77 14.34 0.19 0.43
N ILE A 78 13.10 0.64 0.36
CA ILE A 78 12.15 0.30 -0.69
C ILE A 78 11.83 1.60 -1.43
N GLU A 79 12.15 1.66 -2.72
CA GLU A 79 11.89 2.83 -3.57
C GLU A 79 11.06 2.40 -4.78
N VAL A 80 10.00 3.15 -5.08
CA VAL A 80 9.15 2.90 -6.24
C VAL A 80 8.58 4.21 -6.77
N LYS A 81 8.28 4.27 -8.07
CA LYS A 81 7.45 5.36 -8.62
C LYS A 81 5.99 4.94 -8.59
N VAL A 82 5.17 5.80 -7.99
CA VAL A 82 3.72 5.60 -7.88
C VAL A 82 2.97 6.72 -8.60
N LEU A 83 1.83 6.39 -9.20
CA LEU A 83 0.87 7.35 -9.73
C LEU A 83 -0.52 6.81 -9.44
N SER A 84 -1.40 7.63 -8.88
CA SER A 84 -2.80 7.25 -8.67
C SER A 84 -3.77 8.11 -9.46
N GLN A 85 -4.86 7.46 -9.85
CA GLN A 85 -6.07 8.08 -10.39
C GLN A 85 -7.27 7.60 -9.58
N ILE A 86 -8.34 8.38 -9.59
CA ILE A 86 -9.63 7.95 -9.03
C ILE A 86 -10.44 7.31 -10.16
N GLN A 87 -11.06 6.16 -9.88
CA GLN A 87 -11.96 5.48 -10.81
C GLN A 87 -13.13 6.39 -11.21
N ASN A 88 -13.59 6.26 -12.45
CA ASN A 88 -14.76 6.99 -12.95
C ASN A 88 -15.71 6.02 -13.68
N PRO A 89 -16.91 5.73 -13.14
CA PRO A 89 -17.42 6.20 -11.84
C PRO A 89 -16.62 5.63 -10.66
N SER A 90 -16.53 6.39 -9.56
CA SER A 90 -15.87 5.92 -8.33
C SER A 90 -16.84 5.07 -7.50
N PRO A 91 -16.42 3.90 -6.96
CA PRO A 91 -17.21 3.13 -6.02
C PRO A 91 -17.32 3.79 -4.63
N PHE A 92 -16.53 4.85 -4.40
CA PHE A 92 -16.54 5.61 -3.16
C PHE A 92 -16.39 7.11 -3.43
N GLU A 93 -17.37 7.90 -3.02
CA GLU A 93 -17.40 9.34 -3.25
C GLU A 93 -16.19 10.07 -2.63
N PHE A 94 -15.73 9.60 -1.47
CA PHE A 94 -14.60 10.19 -0.76
C PHE A 94 -13.25 9.56 -1.10
N ALA A 95 -13.14 8.84 -2.23
CA ALA A 95 -11.88 8.29 -2.69
C ALA A 95 -10.80 9.38 -2.81
N GLN A 96 -9.58 9.06 -2.36
CA GLN A 96 -8.45 10.01 -2.31
C GLN A 96 -7.26 9.61 -3.20
N GLY A 97 -7.37 8.52 -3.94
CA GLY A 97 -6.27 7.93 -4.70
C GLY A 97 -5.28 7.16 -3.82
N PHE A 98 -5.80 6.40 -2.85
CA PHE A 98 -5.06 5.60 -1.87
C PHE A 98 -4.02 4.69 -2.52
N ILE A 99 -2.73 4.99 -2.32
CA ILE A 99 -1.62 4.29 -2.97
C ILE A 99 -0.37 4.28 -2.09
N GLY A 100 0.36 3.18 -2.03
CA GLY A 100 1.53 3.09 -1.16
C GLY A 100 2.30 1.79 -1.25
N LEU A 101 3.03 1.51 -0.17
CA LEU A 101 3.78 0.28 0.02
C LEU A 101 3.31 -0.43 1.29
N ALA A 102 3.03 -1.72 1.16
CA ALA A 102 2.97 -2.65 2.27
C ALA A 102 4.36 -3.32 2.45
N PHE A 103 4.72 -3.67 3.69
CA PHE A 103 5.98 -4.31 4.02
C PHE A 103 5.82 -5.19 5.27
N ASN A 104 6.82 -6.04 5.50
CA ASN A 104 6.79 -7.09 6.52
C ASN A 104 5.54 -7.98 6.40
N ILE A 105 5.11 -8.23 5.16
CA ILE A 105 3.96 -9.07 4.86
C ILE A 105 4.33 -10.53 5.16
N ASN A 106 3.54 -11.19 5.98
CA ASN A 106 3.69 -12.61 6.27
C ASN A 106 3.14 -13.50 5.13
N ASP A 107 3.36 -14.81 5.23
CA ASP A 107 3.09 -15.73 4.13
C ASP A 107 1.62 -15.77 3.70
N ASP A 108 0.69 -15.70 4.65
CA ASP A 108 -0.75 -15.78 4.43
C ASP A 108 -1.45 -14.41 4.34
N ASN A 109 -0.68 -13.31 4.32
CA ASN A 109 -1.15 -11.92 4.28
C ASN A 109 -2.00 -11.49 5.49
N SER A 110 -2.01 -12.25 6.59
CA SER A 110 -2.78 -11.93 7.81
C SER A 110 -2.10 -10.91 8.72
N ALA A 111 -0.82 -10.60 8.51
CA ALA A 111 -0.09 -9.58 9.26
C ALA A 111 0.90 -8.83 8.36
N PHE A 112 0.80 -7.51 8.35
CA PHE A 112 1.68 -6.62 7.60
C PHE A 112 1.56 -5.18 8.09
N GLU A 113 2.46 -4.32 7.63
CA GLU A 113 2.38 -2.87 7.83
C GLU A 113 2.32 -2.18 6.48
N ALA A 114 1.81 -0.95 6.44
CA ALA A 114 1.87 -0.15 5.24
C ALA A 114 2.00 1.35 5.54
N VAL A 115 2.59 2.05 4.59
CA VAL A 115 2.54 3.51 4.50
C VAL A 115 1.95 3.86 3.14
N TYR A 116 0.94 4.72 3.14
CA TYR A 116 0.27 5.13 1.92
C TYR A 116 0.00 6.63 1.84
N LEU A 117 -0.22 7.07 0.61
CA LEU A 117 -0.57 8.43 0.24
C LEU A 117 -2.07 8.55 -0.04
N ARG A 118 -2.59 9.76 0.18
CA ARG A 118 -3.89 10.23 -0.27
C ARG A 118 -3.67 11.44 -1.19
N PRO A 119 -3.28 11.26 -2.47
CA PRO A 119 -2.82 12.37 -3.29
C PRO A 119 -3.86 13.45 -3.58
N LYS A 120 -5.16 13.13 -3.57
CA LYS A 120 -6.22 14.17 -3.61
C LYS A 120 -6.16 15.09 -2.38
N ALA A 121 -5.83 14.53 -1.21
CA ALA A 121 -5.77 15.26 0.05
C ALA A 121 -4.53 16.16 0.16
N GLY A 122 -3.40 15.76 -0.45
CA GLY A 122 -2.13 16.51 -0.42
C GLY A 122 -2.22 17.95 -0.94
N ARG A 123 -3.12 18.22 -1.91
CA ARG A 123 -3.36 19.55 -2.47
C ARG A 123 -4.80 20.04 -2.26
N SER A 124 -5.45 19.59 -1.19
CA SER A 124 -6.78 20.10 -0.81
C SER A 124 -6.69 21.51 -0.22
N ASP A 125 -7.69 22.36 -0.47
CA ASP A 125 -7.82 23.67 0.18
C ASP A 125 -8.17 23.57 1.68
N LEU A 126 -8.50 22.36 2.17
CA LEU A 126 -8.81 22.10 3.57
C LEU A 126 -7.57 21.55 4.28
N GLN A 127 -7.04 22.31 5.24
CA GLN A 127 -5.83 21.94 5.99
C GLN A 127 -5.97 20.59 6.70
N PHE A 128 -7.17 20.28 7.19
CA PHE A 128 -7.48 18.98 7.77
C PHE A 128 -7.10 17.85 6.79
N HIS A 129 -7.61 17.87 5.56
CA HIS A 129 -7.26 16.86 4.55
C HIS A 129 -5.77 16.82 4.24
N ARG A 130 -5.11 17.98 4.11
CA ARG A 130 -3.67 18.05 3.86
C ARG A 130 -2.86 17.32 4.94
N ASN A 131 -3.25 17.47 6.20
CA ASN A 131 -2.60 16.80 7.34
C ASN A 131 -2.80 15.27 7.33
N HIS A 132 -3.70 14.75 6.48
CA HIS A 132 -3.97 13.32 6.31
C HIS A 132 -3.54 12.80 4.94
N SER A 133 -2.62 13.48 4.26
CA SER A 133 -2.13 13.07 2.93
C SER A 133 -1.18 11.86 2.97
N VAL A 134 -0.61 11.55 4.13
CA VAL A 134 0.19 10.34 4.40
C VAL A 134 -0.40 9.62 5.61
N GLN A 135 -0.46 8.29 5.58
CA GLN A 135 -0.91 7.45 6.67
C GLN A 135 0.01 6.23 6.83
N TYR A 136 0.35 5.87 8.05
CA TYR A 136 0.84 4.54 8.43
C TYR A 136 -0.30 3.71 9.04
N TYR A 137 -0.27 2.40 8.82
CA TYR A 137 -1.08 1.45 9.58
C TYR A 137 -0.38 0.09 9.75
N ALA A 138 -0.85 -0.69 10.73
CA ALA A 138 -0.43 -2.08 10.92
C ALA A 138 -1.66 -2.99 10.99
N TYR A 139 -1.77 -3.90 10.02
CA TYR A 139 -2.88 -4.83 9.92
C TYR A 139 -2.67 -6.05 10.84
N PRO A 140 -3.74 -6.57 11.47
CA PRO A 140 -5.13 -6.09 11.43
C PRO A 140 -5.47 -5.09 12.54
N ASP A 141 -4.62 -5.00 13.57
CA ASP A 141 -5.02 -4.45 14.87
C ASP A 141 -4.93 -2.92 14.97
N PHE A 142 -4.22 -2.25 14.05
CA PHE A 142 -3.94 -0.82 14.06
C PHE A 142 -4.19 -0.18 12.70
N LYS A 143 -5.43 -0.25 12.24
CA LYS A 143 -5.95 0.48 11.08
C LYS A 143 -6.09 1.98 11.35
N PHE A 144 -6.35 2.77 10.31
CA PHE A 144 -6.37 4.23 10.34
C PHE A 144 -7.29 4.78 11.45
N GLU A 145 -8.46 4.17 11.67
CA GLU A 145 -9.44 4.65 12.65
C GLU A 145 -8.91 4.53 14.08
N LYS A 146 -8.38 3.36 14.45
CA LYS A 146 -7.71 3.18 15.74
C LYS A 146 -6.54 4.15 15.90
N LEU A 147 -5.71 4.32 14.87
CA LEU A 147 -4.54 5.22 14.92
C LEU A 147 -4.87 6.71 14.98
N ARG A 148 -6.15 7.08 14.85
CA ARG A 148 -6.65 8.45 15.08
C ARG A 148 -7.26 8.67 16.46
N LYS A 149 -7.39 7.63 17.28
CA LYS A 149 -7.84 7.77 18.67
C LYS A 149 -6.86 8.62 19.46
N GLU A 150 -7.34 9.20 20.56
CA GLU A 150 -6.60 10.20 21.34
C GLU A 150 -5.21 9.71 21.78
N GLU A 151 -5.05 8.41 22.05
CA GLU A 151 -3.79 7.77 22.41
C GLU A 151 -2.69 7.83 21.33
N PHE A 152 -3.06 7.99 20.05
CA PHE A 152 -2.14 7.98 18.89
C PHE A 152 -2.17 9.27 18.06
N LYS A 153 -2.95 10.26 18.50
CA LYS A 153 -3.31 11.44 17.73
C LYS A 153 -2.09 12.16 17.15
N GLY A 154 -2.10 12.31 15.81
CA GLY A 154 -1.07 13.02 15.06
C GLY A 154 0.27 12.29 14.91
N GLN A 155 0.39 11.05 15.37
CA GLN A 155 1.65 10.30 15.32
C GLN A 155 1.82 9.49 14.03
N TYR A 156 0.71 9.03 13.44
CA TYR A 156 0.71 8.05 12.34
C TYR A 156 0.20 8.59 11.00
N GLU A 157 0.09 9.90 10.90
CA GLU A 157 -0.37 10.60 9.70
C GLU A 157 0.29 11.97 9.61
N THR A 158 0.48 12.47 8.39
CA THR A 158 1.08 13.79 8.19
C THR A 158 0.78 14.35 6.80
N TYR A 159 1.34 15.54 6.56
CA TYR A 159 1.33 16.21 5.28
C TYR A 159 2.53 15.82 4.38
N ALA A 160 2.26 15.59 3.10
CA ALA A 160 3.21 15.59 2.01
C ALA A 160 2.59 16.30 0.78
N ASP A 161 3.41 17.02 0.01
CA ASP A 161 2.98 17.63 -1.25
C ASP A 161 2.94 16.57 -2.36
N VAL A 162 1.74 16.06 -2.62
CA VAL A 162 1.46 15.02 -3.62
C VAL A 162 0.12 15.31 -4.30
N GLY A 163 -0.01 14.90 -5.56
CA GLY A 163 -1.23 15.05 -6.36
C GLY A 163 -1.63 13.80 -7.14
N LEU A 164 -2.87 13.77 -7.61
CA LEU A 164 -3.35 12.76 -8.57
C LEU A 164 -2.70 12.98 -9.95
N ASN A 165 -2.61 11.91 -10.75
CA ASN A 165 -2.15 11.97 -12.15
C ASN A 165 -0.69 12.43 -12.36
N GLU A 166 0.14 12.41 -11.32
CA GLU A 166 1.57 12.69 -11.40
C GLU A 166 2.40 11.53 -10.85
N TRP A 167 3.62 11.39 -11.36
CA TRP A 167 4.57 10.40 -10.85
C TRP A 167 5.22 10.92 -9.57
N ILE A 168 5.09 10.14 -8.51
CA ILE A 168 5.66 10.41 -7.20
C ILE A 168 6.76 9.37 -6.95
N THR A 169 7.94 9.82 -6.56
CA THR A 169 8.97 8.90 -6.05
C THR A 169 8.70 8.67 -4.58
N PHE A 170 8.32 7.43 -4.23
CA PHE A 170 7.96 6.99 -2.89
C PHE A 170 9.07 6.09 -2.34
N ARG A 171 9.78 6.55 -1.31
CA ARG A 171 10.91 5.83 -0.73
C ARG A 171 10.71 5.64 0.77
N LEU A 172 10.63 4.38 1.20
CA LEU A 172 10.65 4.00 2.61
C LEU A 172 12.05 3.52 2.99
N GLU A 173 12.59 4.05 4.08
CA GLU A 173 13.72 3.47 4.78
C GLU A 173 13.22 2.83 6.08
N LEU A 174 13.42 1.52 6.19
CA LEU A 174 13.13 0.71 7.38
C LEU A 174 14.43 0.58 8.18
N LYS A 175 14.44 1.09 9.42
CA LYS A 175 15.60 1.09 10.30
C LYS A 175 15.16 0.74 11.72
N ASN A 176 15.36 -0.52 12.10
CA ASN A 176 14.89 -1.11 13.34
C ASN A 176 13.37 -0.88 13.49
N GLU A 177 12.96 -0.27 14.60
CA GLU A 177 11.57 0.07 14.90
C GLU A 177 11.08 1.37 14.22
N LYS A 178 11.89 1.98 13.35
CA LYS A 178 11.55 3.25 12.69
C LYS A 178 11.32 3.12 11.20
N ILE A 179 10.42 3.94 10.70
CA ILE A 179 10.15 4.11 9.27
C ILE A 179 10.37 5.57 8.91
N PHE A 180 11.09 5.79 7.81
CA PHE A 180 11.28 7.13 7.24
C PHE A 180 10.75 7.13 5.81
N LEU A 181 9.73 7.94 5.56
CA LEU A 181 9.22 8.18 4.21
C LEU A 181 9.89 9.42 3.62
N TYR A 182 10.34 9.30 2.38
CA TYR A 182 10.81 10.41 1.57
C TYR A 182 9.97 10.47 0.30
N ILE A 183 9.49 11.68 -0.01
CA ILE A 183 8.73 11.98 -1.23
C ILE A 183 9.59 12.79 -2.19
N ASN A 184 9.59 12.43 -3.47
CA ASN A 184 10.20 13.20 -4.56
C ASN A 184 11.64 13.66 -4.30
N ASN A 185 12.48 12.74 -3.79
CA ASN A 185 13.90 12.98 -3.49
C ASN A 185 14.16 14.12 -2.48
N GLN A 186 13.19 14.41 -1.60
CA GLN A 186 13.39 15.34 -0.50
C GLN A 186 14.61 14.94 0.34
N LYS A 187 15.40 15.95 0.76
CA LYS A 187 16.58 15.76 1.61
C LYS A 187 16.23 15.21 2.99
N PHE A 188 15.06 15.61 3.50
CA PHE A 188 14.57 15.21 4.82
C PHE A 188 13.32 14.34 4.67
N PRO A 189 13.05 13.43 5.63
CA PRO A 189 11.87 12.59 5.58
C PRO A 189 10.61 13.44 5.67
N SER A 190 9.66 13.17 4.78
CA SER A 190 8.31 13.76 4.82
C SER A 190 7.50 13.23 6.00
N PHE A 191 7.82 12.01 6.47
CA PHE A 191 7.13 11.36 7.57
C PHE A 191 8.06 10.40 8.31
N ILE A 192 7.92 10.33 9.64
CA ILE A 192 8.70 9.46 10.52
C ILE A 192 7.73 8.71 11.42
N VAL A 193 7.77 7.37 11.36
CA VAL A 193 7.12 6.52 12.36
C VAL A 193 8.18 6.15 13.40
N ASN A 194 7.99 6.60 14.64
CA ASN A 194 8.94 6.34 15.73
C ASN A 194 8.75 4.97 16.39
N GLU A 195 7.53 4.46 16.40
CA GLU A 195 7.16 3.19 17.01
C GLU A 195 6.21 2.44 16.08
N ARG A 196 6.69 1.34 15.51
CA ARG A 196 5.89 0.44 14.68
C ARG A 196 4.90 -0.34 15.53
N LYS A 197 3.76 -0.67 14.93
CA LYS A 197 2.68 -1.45 15.54
C LYS A 197 2.52 -2.85 14.95
N GLY A 198 3.27 -3.18 13.90
CA GLY A 198 3.27 -4.51 13.31
C GLY A 198 3.93 -5.55 14.21
N LYS A 199 3.51 -6.81 14.05
CA LYS A 199 4.03 -7.95 14.80
C LYS A 199 5.26 -8.59 14.14
N MET A 200 5.47 -8.30 12.86
CA MET A 200 6.49 -8.91 12.03
C MET A 200 7.72 -8.02 11.95
N LYS A 201 8.89 -8.56 12.25
CA LYS A 201 10.18 -7.86 12.07
C LYS A 201 10.71 -7.93 10.65
N SER A 202 10.40 -9.01 9.94
CA SER A 202 10.79 -9.24 8.55
C SER A 202 9.62 -9.84 7.77
N GLY A 203 9.54 -9.54 6.48
CA GLY A 203 8.57 -10.15 5.57
C GLY A 203 8.62 -9.53 4.19
N SER A 204 7.66 -9.90 3.35
CA SER A 204 7.60 -9.46 1.96
C SER A 204 7.15 -8.00 1.82
N ILE A 205 7.26 -7.48 0.60
CA ILE A 205 6.93 -6.11 0.19
C ILE A 205 5.72 -6.16 -0.76
N GLY A 206 4.78 -5.25 -0.61
CA GLY A 206 3.58 -5.16 -1.44
C GLY A 206 3.41 -3.79 -2.08
N LEU A 207 2.98 -3.78 -3.34
CA LEU A 207 2.51 -2.55 -3.99
C LEU A 207 1.02 -2.42 -3.72
N TRP A 208 0.63 -1.39 -2.97
CA TRP A 208 -0.66 -1.35 -2.29
C TRP A 208 -1.57 -0.23 -2.82
N VAL A 209 -2.86 -0.52 -2.91
CA VAL A 209 -3.93 0.44 -3.25
C VAL A 209 -5.16 0.18 -2.39
N ASP A 210 -6.07 1.14 -2.30
CA ASP A 210 -7.39 0.94 -1.70
C ASP A 210 -8.54 1.56 -2.52
N ILE A 211 -9.74 1.52 -1.96
CA ILE A 211 -11.03 1.79 -2.57
C ILE A 211 -11.03 3.00 -3.53
N GLY A 212 -11.56 2.77 -4.73
CA GLY A 212 -11.73 3.78 -5.77
C GLY A 212 -10.44 4.23 -6.45
N THR A 213 -9.31 3.56 -6.21
CA THR A 213 -8.01 3.93 -6.79
C THR A 213 -7.62 3.04 -7.96
N ILE A 214 -7.19 3.67 -9.05
CA ILE A 214 -6.37 3.05 -10.08
C ILE A 214 -4.92 3.41 -9.78
N GLY A 215 -4.13 2.44 -9.32
CA GLY A 215 -2.73 2.62 -9.00
C GLY A 215 -1.81 2.15 -10.12
N TYR A 216 -0.75 2.91 -10.37
CA TYR A 216 0.29 2.59 -11.34
C TYR A 216 1.65 2.61 -10.67
N PHE A 217 2.44 1.57 -10.95
CA PHE A 217 3.75 1.37 -10.34
C PHE A 217 4.81 1.08 -11.39
N LYS A 218 6.03 1.58 -11.16
CA LYS A 218 7.23 1.25 -11.94
C LYS A 218 8.52 1.49 -11.14
N ASN A 219 9.61 0.94 -11.62
CA ASN A 219 10.96 1.10 -11.07
C ASN A 219 11.08 0.69 -9.60
N LEU A 220 10.50 -0.46 -9.21
CA LEU A 220 10.64 -0.97 -7.84
C LEU A 220 12.08 -1.40 -7.58
N LYS A 221 12.69 -0.81 -6.55
CA LYS A 221 14.04 -1.13 -6.06
C LYS A 221 14.00 -1.45 -4.58
N VAL A 222 14.76 -2.47 -4.20
CA VAL A 222 14.91 -2.93 -2.82
C VAL A 222 16.40 -3.01 -2.51
N THR A 223 16.83 -2.48 -1.37
CA THR A 223 18.23 -2.52 -0.92
C THR A 223 18.25 -2.80 0.57
N LYS A 224 18.92 -3.88 0.99
CA LYS A 224 19.01 -4.29 2.41
C LYS A 224 20.30 -3.78 3.02
N PHE A 225 20.30 -3.56 4.34
CA PHE A 225 21.49 -3.23 5.12
C PHE A 225 21.39 -3.80 6.54
#